data_AF-F9EE29-F1
#
_entry.id   AF-F9EE29-F1
#
_cell.length_a   1.000
_cell.length_b   1.000
_cell.length_c   1.000
_cell.angle_alpha   90.00
_cell.angle_beta   90.00
_cell.angle_gamma   90.00
#
_symmetry.space_group_name_H-M   'P 1'
#
loop_
_entity.id
_entity.type
_entity.pdbx_description
1 polymer ?
#
loop_
_entity_poly.entity_id
_entity_poly.type
_entity_poly.pdbx_seq_one_letter_code
_entity_poly.pdbx_strand_id
1 'polypeptide(L)' 'MSGRRRVVALSPQDRARVARGERPEADAEAQRRRGLDALTDVLGRQGGALASAGDAGAGDAEEANDARLLREVPPHWG' A
#
# COMPACT_ATOMS: atom_id res chain seq x y z
N MET A 1 18.64 -14.56 5.25
CA MET A 1 17.78 -13.89 4.24
C MET A 1 18.64 -12.86 3.52
N SER A 2 19.03 -13.11 2.27
CA SER A 2 19.80 -12.13 1.50
C SER A 2 18.83 -11.10 0.90
N GLY A 3 18.82 -9.88 1.44
CA GLY A 3 17.93 -8.82 0.99
C GLY A 3 18.31 -8.33 -0.40
N ARG A 4 17.36 -8.29 -1.33
CA ARG A 4 17.54 -7.65 -2.64
C ARG A 4 17.78 -6.15 -2.45
N ARG A 5 18.99 -5.68 -2.78
CA ARG A 5 19.30 -4.24 -2.85
C ARG A 5 18.67 -3.65 -4.12
N ARG A 6 17.72 -2.73 -3.96
CA ARG A 6 17.17 -1.93 -5.06
C ARG A 6 18.11 -0.74 -5.30
N VAL A 7 18.64 -0.62 -6.51
CA VAL A 7 19.45 0.52 -6.94
C VAL A 7 18.59 1.36 -7.87
N VAL A 8 18.37 2.63 -7.51
CA VAL A 8 17.58 3.59 -8.30
C VAL A 8 18.53 4.58 -8.95
N ALA A 9 18.34 4.85 -10.24
CA ALA A 9 19.09 5.89 -10.94
C ALA A 9 18.63 7.28 -10.48
N LEU A 10 19.44 7.96 -9.68
CA LEU A 10 19.17 9.32 -9.22
C LEU A 10 19.59 10.35 -10.28
N SER A 11 18.78 11.41 -10.43
CA SER A 11 19.11 12.59 -11.22
C SER A 11 20.37 13.29 -10.66
N PRO A 12 21.11 14.08 -11.45
CA PRO A 12 22.29 14.80 -10.96
C PRO A 12 21.98 15.74 -9.77
N GLN A 13 20.81 16.37 -9.77
CA GLN A 13 20.36 17.24 -8.69
C GLN A 13 20.05 16.44 -7.42
N ASP A 14 19.38 15.30 -7.54
CA ASP A 14 19.12 14.42 -6.40
C ASP A 14 20.40 13.84 -5.82
N ARG A 15 21.41 13.55 -6.65
CA ARG A 15 22.73 13.13 -6.16
C ARG A 15 23.37 14.20 -5.29
N ALA A 16 23.29 15.47 -5.70
CA ALA A 16 23.81 16.59 -4.91
C ALA A 16 23.03 16.77 -3.60
N ARG A 17 21.71 16.61 -3.62
CA ARG A 17 20.85 16.63 -2.41
C ARG A 17 21.23 15.51 -1.45
N VAL A 18 21.29 14.28 -1.93
CA VAL A 18 21.68 13.09 -1.14
C VAL A 18 23.08 13.23 -0.57
N ALA A 19 24.03 13.79 -1.33
CA ALA A 19 25.38 14.06 -0.84
C ALA A 19 25.42 15.07 0.33
N ARG A 20 24.45 15.99 0.39
CA ARG A 20 24.25 16.90 1.54
C ARG A 20 23.42 16.29 2.67
N GLY A 21 22.97 15.04 2.54
CA GLY A 21 22.07 14.37 3.49
C GLY A 21 20.59 14.76 3.34
N GLU A 22 20.24 15.52 2.30
CA GLU A 22 18.86 15.83 1.97
C GLU A 22 18.18 14.66 1.25
N ARG A 23 16.86 14.58 1.34
CA ARG A 23 16.10 13.55 0.61
C ARG A 23 16.01 13.89 -0.89
N PRO A 24 16.03 12.88 -1.77
CA PRO A 24 15.67 13.07 -3.17
C PRO A 24 14.29 13.69 -3.31
N GLU A 25 14.09 14.47 -4.37
CA GLU A 25 12.78 15.06 -4.69
C GLU A 25 11.72 13.97 -4.94
N ALA A 26 12.12 12.85 -5.55
CA ALA A 26 11.24 11.70 -5.78
C ALA A 26 10.66 11.13 -4.48
N ASP A 27 11.43 11.12 -3.39
CA ASP A 27 10.94 10.66 -2.09
C ASP A 27 9.97 11.67 -1.46
N ALA A 28 10.24 12.97 -1.61
CA ALA A 28 9.35 14.03 -1.14
C ALA A 28 8.01 14.02 -1.89
N GLU A 29 8.05 13.83 -3.21
CA GLU A 29 6.88 13.68 -4.09
C GLU A 29 6.08 12.41 -3.73
N ALA A 30 6.75 11.28 -3.51
CA ALA A 30 6.10 10.06 -3.06
C ALA A 30 5.41 10.24 -1.69
N GLN A 31 6.07 10.93 -0.75
CA GLN A 31 5.48 11.26 0.55
C GLN A 31 4.23 12.16 0.41
N ARG A 32 4.29 13.17 -0.46
CA ARG A 32 3.14 14.04 -0.77
C ARG A 32 1.96 13.24 -1.32
N ARG A 33 2.22 12.33 -2.27
CA ARG A 33 1.18 11.49 -2.88
C ARG A 33 0.53 10.53 -1.90
N ARG A 34 1.31 9.94 -0.99
CA ARG A 34 0.78 9.07 0.07
C ARG A 34 -0.27 9.75 0.93
N GLY A 35 -0.15 11.07 1.18
CA GLY A 35 -1.15 11.82 1.94
C GLY A 35 -2.44 12.14 1.17
N LEU A 36 -2.47 11.94 -0.14
CA LEU A 36 -3.65 12.18 -0.98
C LEU A 36 -4.40 10.89 -1.33
N ASP A 37 -3.81 9.74 -1.08
CA ASP A 37 -4.40 8.45 -1.37
C ASP A 37 -5.20 7.92 -0.17
N ALA A 38 -6.52 7.80 -0.37
CA ALA A 38 -7.45 7.30 0.65
C ALA A 38 -7.08 5.90 1.14
N LEU A 39 -6.56 5.02 0.28
CA LEU A 39 -6.15 3.68 0.69
C LEU A 39 -4.90 3.73 1.59
N THR A 40 -3.94 4.57 1.24
CA THR A 40 -2.74 4.79 2.06
C THR A 40 -3.08 5.44 3.40
N ASP A 41 -4.01 6.39 3.46
CA ASP A 41 -4.48 7.00 4.71
C ASP A 41 -5.17 5.97 5.64
N VAL A 42 -6.03 5.14 5.05
CA VAL A 42 -6.71 4.03 5.74
C VAL A 42 -5.71 2.99 6.28
N LEU A 43 -4.69 2.63 5.50
CA LEU A 43 -3.59 1.75 5.94
C LEU A 43 -2.74 2.37 7.07
N GLY A 44 -2.49 3.69 7.00
CA GLY A 44 -1.78 4.44 8.04
C GLY A 44 -2.57 4.54 9.35
N ARG A 45 -3.88 4.81 9.28
CA ARG A 45 -4.78 4.89 10.44
C ARG A 45 -4.98 3.53 11.12
N GLN A 46 -4.98 2.45 10.35
CA GLN A 46 -5.14 1.09 10.88
C GLN A 46 -3.83 0.48 11.41
N GLY A 47 -2.74 1.25 11.49
CA GLY A 47 -1.49 0.79 12.11
C GLY A 47 -0.93 -0.48 11.47
N GLY A 48 -1.10 -0.66 10.16
CA GLY A 48 -0.67 -1.87 9.46
C GLY A 48 -1.51 -3.11 9.76
N ALA A 49 -2.61 -3.01 10.49
CA ALA A 49 -3.50 -4.14 10.77
C ALA A 49 -4.05 -4.78 9.50
N LEU A 50 -4.40 -4.02 8.45
CA LEU A 50 -4.75 -4.59 7.14
C LEU A 50 -3.60 -5.35 6.45
N ALA A 51 -2.35 -4.91 6.66
CA ALA A 51 -1.18 -5.57 6.08
C ALA A 51 -0.76 -6.82 6.86
N SER A 52 -1.10 -6.91 8.16
CA SER A 52 -0.85 -8.08 9.01
C SER A 52 -2.05 -9.02 9.16
N ALA A 53 -3.27 -8.54 8.90
CA ALA A 53 -4.51 -9.32 8.90
C ALA A 53 -4.79 -10.01 7.56
N GLY A 54 -3.98 -9.73 6.54
CA GLY A 54 -4.07 -10.33 5.20
C GLY A 54 -3.83 -11.84 5.13
N ASP A 55 -3.67 -12.52 6.27
CA ASP A 55 -3.50 -13.98 6.30
C ASP A 55 -4.44 -14.69 7.29
N ALA A 56 -4.69 -14.11 8.48
CA ALA A 56 -5.39 -14.84 9.56
C ALA A 56 -6.81 -14.36 9.90
N GLY A 57 -7.31 -13.29 9.29
CA GLY A 57 -8.66 -12.78 9.56
C GLY A 57 -9.35 -12.11 8.37
N ALA A 58 -8.60 -11.81 7.31
CA ALA A 58 -9.17 -11.42 6.02
C ALA A 58 -9.96 -12.59 5.40
N GLY A 59 -9.48 -13.83 5.50
CA GLY A 59 -10.16 -15.00 4.94
C GLY A 59 -11.57 -15.20 5.51
N ASP A 60 -11.74 -15.14 6.84
CA ASP A 60 -13.06 -15.29 7.46
C ASP A 60 -14.01 -14.12 7.14
N ALA A 61 -13.48 -12.90 7.03
CA ALA A 61 -14.26 -11.71 6.69
C ALA A 61 -14.63 -11.67 5.18
N GLU A 62 -13.73 -12.15 4.32
CA GLU A 62 -13.91 -12.25 2.88
C GLU A 62 -14.88 -13.39 2.54
N GLU A 63 -14.76 -14.56 3.19
CA GLU A 63 -15.70 -15.67 3.04
C GLU A 63 -17.10 -15.32 3.59
N ALA A 64 -17.20 -14.56 4.69
CA ALA A 64 -18.48 -14.04 5.18
C ALA A 64 -19.10 -13.00 4.23
N ASN A 65 -18.29 -12.15 3.60
CA ASN A 65 -18.75 -11.17 2.61
C ASN A 65 -19.22 -11.86 1.34
N ASP A 66 -18.46 -12.80 0.82
CA ASP A 66 -18.82 -13.60 -0.36
C ASP A 66 -20.10 -14.40 -0.12
N ALA A 67 -20.25 -15.02 1.04
CA ALA A 67 -21.49 -15.72 1.40
C ALA A 67 -22.70 -14.76 1.47
N ARG A 68 -22.53 -13.52 1.95
CA ARG A 68 -23.59 -12.51 1.94
C ARG A 68 -23.91 -12.07 0.51
N LEU A 69 -22.90 -11.76 -0.29
CA LEU A 69 -23.04 -11.30 -1.67
C LEU A 69 -23.76 -12.36 -2.51
N LEU A 70 -23.36 -13.63 -2.41
CA LEU A 70 -23.98 -14.74 -3.13
C LEU A 70 -25.45 -14.96 -2.75
N ARG A 71 -25.87 -14.62 -1.52
CA ARG A 71 -27.28 -14.65 -1.10
C ARG A 71 -28.10 -13.51 -1.69
N GLU A 72 -27.45 -12.40 -2.05
CA GLU A 72 -28.07 -11.23 -2.63
C GLU A 72 -28.09 -11.26 -4.17
N VAL A 73 -27.37 -12.21 -4.80
CA VAL A 73 -27.37 -12.37 -6.27
C VAL A 73 -28.76 -12.79 -6.77
N PRO A 74 -29.40 -11.98 -7.63
CA PRO A 74 -30.66 -12.34 -8.25
C PRO A 74 -30.54 -13.57 -9.17
N PRO A 75 -31.59 -14.40 -9.30
CA PRO A 75 -31.54 -15.67 -10.04
C PRO A 75 -31.35 -15.52 -11.56
N HIS A 76 -31.43 -14.31 -12.10
CA HIS A 76 -31.25 -14.03 -13.53
C HIS A 76 -29.82 -13.55 -13.88
N TRP A 77 -28.89 -13.54 -12.91
CA TRP A 77 -27.48 -13.16 -13.10
C TRP A 77 -26.54 -14.36 -13.26
N GLY A 78 -27.06 -15.60 -13.28
CA GLY A 78 -26.32 -16.84 -13.47
C GLY A 78 -26.54 -17.48 -14.84
#